data_AF-A0A9X0UFV0-F1
#
_entry.id   AF-A0A9X0UFV0-F1
#
_cell.length_a   1.000
_cell.length_b   1.000
_cell.length_c   1.000
_cell.angle_alpha   90.00
_cell.angle_beta   90.00
_cell.angle_gamma   90.00
#
_symmetry.space_group_name_H-M   'P 1'
#
loop_
_entity.id
_entity.type
_entity.pdbx_description
1 polymer ?
#
loop_
_entity_poly.entity_id
_entity_poly.type
_entity_poly.pdbx_seq_one_letter_code
_entity_poly.pdbx_strand_id
1 'polypeptide(L)'
;MPELTASTREAARRLGVSDIAIHKAERAGRIAREPDGQWDIDKTRRRLVETADPVRSPLASGATADGTPFARLKVAQLALKVEAQRLSLDETKRRLLDVTEANAALDEIGSTMRDALLNWPARVSGLIAAEISVDPHLLQTILQSHINDLLTEAADRFDPAGLGGDRSPQP
;
A
#
# COMPACT_ATOMS: atom_id res chain seq x y z
N MET A 1 45.26 12.43 -39.56
CA MET A 1 45.53 13.71 -38.87
C MET A 1 44.75 13.67 -37.57
N PRO A 2 45.37 13.80 -36.39
CA PRO A 2 44.64 13.80 -35.13
C PRO A 2 43.69 15.00 -35.10
N GLU A 3 42.39 14.75 -34.89
CA GLU A 3 41.42 15.83 -34.72
C GLU A 3 41.58 16.40 -33.30
N LEU A 4 42.19 17.57 -33.22
CA LEU A 4 42.40 18.29 -31.98
C LEU A 4 41.30 19.35 -31.79
N THR A 5 40.80 19.50 -30.57
CA THR A 5 39.76 20.49 -30.26
C THR A 5 40.01 21.09 -28.88
N ALA A 6 40.03 22.43 -28.78
CA ALA A 6 40.25 23.12 -27.49
C ALA A 6 39.00 23.13 -26.59
N SER A 7 37.81 22.89 -27.14
CA SER A 7 36.52 22.97 -26.43
C SER A 7 36.00 21.60 -25.97
N THR A 8 35.74 21.45 -24.66
CA THR A 8 35.17 20.23 -24.08
C THR A 8 33.78 19.91 -24.63
N ARG A 9 32.93 20.93 -24.82
CA ARG A 9 31.58 20.77 -25.38
C ARG A 9 31.60 20.28 -26.83
N GLU A 10 32.57 20.71 -27.61
CA GLU A 10 32.72 20.26 -28.99
C GLU A 10 33.30 18.84 -29.04
N ALA A 11 34.27 18.53 -28.18
CA ALA A 11 34.76 17.16 -28.00
C ALA A 11 33.63 16.20 -27.59
N ALA A 12 32.75 16.59 -26.67
CA ALA A 12 31.57 15.83 -26.24
C ALA A 12 30.62 15.52 -27.40
N ARG A 13 30.33 16.55 -28.22
CA ARG A 13 29.47 16.38 -29.41
C ARG A 13 30.08 15.41 -30.42
N ARG A 14 31.38 15.50 -30.71
CA ARG A 14 32.07 14.60 -31.64
C ARG A 14 32.21 13.17 -31.10
N LEU A 15 32.26 13.00 -29.79
CA LEU A 15 32.31 11.69 -29.12
C LEU A 15 30.92 11.06 -28.92
N GLY A 16 29.83 11.82 -29.12
CA GLY A 16 28.45 11.33 -28.88
C GLY A 16 28.13 11.15 -27.39
N VAL A 17 28.84 11.87 -26.51
CA VAL A 17 28.75 11.75 -25.05
C VAL A 17 28.36 13.10 -24.45
N SER A 18 27.78 13.12 -23.25
CA SER A 18 27.47 14.38 -22.57
C SER A 18 28.73 15.10 -22.08
N ASP A 19 28.71 16.43 -22.10
CA ASP A 19 29.79 17.29 -21.59
C ASP A 19 30.11 16.97 -20.11
N ILE A 20 29.07 16.70 -19.32
CA ILE A 20 29.18 16.26 -17.92
C ILE A 20 29.96 14.94 -17.80
N ALA A 21 29.75 13.99 -18.72
CA ALA A 21 30.46 12.72 -18.69
C ALA A 21 31.95 12.87 -19.04
N ILE A 22 32.33 13.83 -19.90
CA ILE A 22 33.73 14.17 -20.14
C ILE A 22 34.37 14.77 -18.89
N HIS A 23 33.74 15.76 -18.26
CA HIS A 23 34.24 16.33 -17.01
C HIS A 23 34.34 15.30 -15.88
N LYS A 24 33.39 14.37 -15.78
CA LYS A 24 33.43 13.27 -14.82
C LYS A 24 34.55 12.28 -15.14
N ALA A 25 34.84 12.03 -16.41
CA ALA A 25 35.94 11.15 -16.82
C ALA A 25 37.32 11.81 -16.58
N GLU A 26 37.44 13.11 -16.84
CA GLU A 26 38.62 13.94 -16.54
C GLU A 26 38.91 13.98 -15.03
N ARG A 27 37.90 14.31 -14.21
CA ARG A 27 38.02 14.31 -12.73
C ARG A 27 38.40 12.94 -12.16
N ALA A 28 37.96 11.87 -12.81
CA ALA A 28 38.30 10.50 -12.44
C ALA A 28 39.66 10.03 -12.99
N GLY A 29 40.38 10.87 -13.72
CA GLY A 29 41.69 10.56 -14.32
C GLY A 29 41.64 9.54 -15.45
N ARG A 30 40.46 9.26 -16.02
CA ARG A 30 40.28 8.25 -17.08
C ARG A 30 40.66 8.78 -18.46
N ILE A 31 40.54 10.09 -18.64
CA ILE A 31 40.95 10.84 -19.82
C ILE A 31 41.75 12.06 -19.36
N ALA A 32 42.66 12.54 -20.19
CA ALA A 32 43.49 13.71 -19.90
C ALA A 32 43.62 14.58 -21.14
N ARG A 33 43.78 15.89 -20.92
CA ARG A 33 44.12 16.84 -21.97
C ARG A 33 45.58 16.69 -22.39
N GLU A 34 45.86 17.02 -23.64
CA GLU A 34 47.24 17.10 -24.14
C GLU A 34 47.98 18.27 -23.43
N PRO A 35 49.33 18.28 -23.38
CA PRO A 35 50.09 19.36 -22.73
C PRO A 35 49.73 20.77 -23.21
N ASP A 36 49.24 20.90 -24.44
CA ASP A 36 48.78 22.15 -25.06
C ASP A 36 47.34 22.53 -24.67
N GLY A 37 46.71 21.77 -23.76
CA GLY A 37 45.34 21.99 -23.27
C GLY A 37 44.22 21.52 -24.21
N GLN A 38 44.57 20.91 -25.34
CA GLN A 38 43.63 20.43 -26.37
C GLN A 38 43.17 18.99 -26.12
N TRP A 39 41.97 18.66 -26.62
CA TRP A 39 41.44 17.31 -26.66
C TRP A 39 41.84 16.62 -27.97
N ASP A 40 42.56 15.51 -27.86
CA ASP A 40 42.67 14.54 -28.96
C ASP A 40 41.44 13.62 -28.91
N ILE A 41 40.55 13.78 -29.90
CA ILE A 41 39.26 13.08 -29.95
C ILE A 41 39.46 11.57 -30.07
N ASP A 42 40.41 11.12 -30.89
CA ASP A 42 40.64 9.69 -31.12
C ASP A 42 41.27 9.02 -29.90
N LYS A 43 42.24 9.70 -29.26
CA LYS A 43 42.85 9.24 -28.00
C LYS A 43 41.84 9.20 -26.86
N THR A 44 40.99 10.23 -26.75
CA THR A 44 39.93 10.30 -25.74
C THR A 44 38.89 9.20 -25.95
N ARG A 45 38.48 8.96 -27.20
CA ARG A 45 37.56 7.87 -27.56
C ARG A 45 38.12 6.51 -27.14
N ARG A 46 39.39 6.23 -27.47
CA ARG A 46 40.06 4.97 -27.09
C ARG A 46 40.09 4.79 -25.57
N ARG A 47 40.50 5.83 -24.83
CA ARG A 47 40.54 5.80 -23.36
C ARG A 47 39.17 5.58 -22.72
N LEU A 48 38.13 6.19 -23.28
CA LEU A 48 36.75 5.97 -22.81
C LEU A 48 36.30 4.54 -23.05
N VAL A 49 36.64 3.93 -24.19
CA VAL A 49 36.31 2.53 -24.50
C VAL A 49 37.12 1.56 -23.63
N GLU A 50 38.43 1.78 -23.47
CA GLU A 50 39.31 0.95 -22.63
C GLU A 50 38.89 0.97 -21.15
N THR A 51 38.37 2.10 -20.68
CA THR A 51 37.97 2.27 -19.27
C THR A 51 36.46 2.08 -19.07
N ALA A 52 35.71 1.72 -20.11
CA ALA A 52 34.30 1.37 -20.03
C ALA A 52 34.16 -0.05 -19.47
N ASP A 53 34.42 -0.21 -18.18
CA ASP A 53 34.26 -1.46 -17.46
C ASP A 53 32.78 -1.63 -17.03
N PRO A 54 32.03 -2.60 -17.59
CA PRO A 54 30.63 -2.83 -17.23
C PRO A 54 30.47 -3.24 -15.76
N VAL A 55 31.49 -3.77 -15.09
CA VAL A 55 31.45 -4.17 -13.67
C VAL A 55 31.45 -2.96 -12.73
N ARG A 56 31.92 -1.79 -13.20
CA ARG A 56 31.89 -0.53 -12.43
C ARG A 56 30.60 0.25 -12.60
N SER A 57 29.67 -0.25 -13.42
CA SER A 57 28.33 0.32 -13.47
C SER A 57 27.65 0.11 -12.11
N PRO A 58 27.06 1.15 -11.50
CA PRO A 58 26.26 0.96 -10.28
C PRO A 58 25.06 0.03 -10.48
N LEU A 59 24.74 -0.33 -11.74
CA LEU A 59 23.77 -1.37 -12.10
C LEU A 59 24.37 -2.80 -12.09
N ALA A 60 25.69 -2.95 -12.22
CA ALA A 60 26.37 -4.25 -12.24
C ALA A 60 26.68 -4.81 -10.84
N SER A 61 26.69 -3.96 -9.80
CA SER A 61 26.78 -4.42 -8.40
C SER A 61 25.56 -5.24 -7.93
N GLY A 62 24.53 -5.41 -8.78
CA GLY A 62 23.39 -6.29 -8.51
C GLY A 62 23.60 -7.76 -8.88
N ALA A 63 24.69 -8.13 -9.56
CA ALA A 63 24.86 -9.48 -10.13
C ALA A 63 25.72 -10.44 -9.30
N THR A 64 26.33 -10.02 -8.18
CA THR A 64 27.20 -10.89 -7.34
C THR A 64 26.84 -10.80 -5.84
N ALA A 65 25.54 -10.84 -5.53
CA ALA A 65 25.03 -10.70 -4.17
C ALA A 65 24.60 -12.04 -3.55
N ASP A 66 25.26 -13.15 -3.87
CA ASP A 66 25.04 -14.41 -3.16
C ASP A 66 25.99 -14.50 -1.96
N GLY A 67 25.50 -14.07 -0.79
CA GLY A 67 26.05 -14.51 0.51
C GLY A 67 26.32 -13.44 1.58
N THR A 68 26.36 -12.14 1.24
CA THR A 68 26.65 -11.13 2.27
C THR A 68 25.43 -10.85 3.16
N PRO A 69 25.60 -10.65 4.48
CA PRO A 69 24.50 -10.27 5.39
C PRO A 69 23.70 -9.05 4.91
N PHE A 70 24.37 -8.08 4.27
CA PHE A 70 23.73 -6.91 3.69
C PHE A 70 22.81 -7.25 2.51
N ALA A 71 23.22 -8.16 1.62
CA ALA A 71 22.37 -8.63 0.53
C ALA A 71 21.11 -9.32 1.06
N ARG A 72 21.24 -10.14 2.11
CA ARG A 72 20.08 -10.77 2.79
C ARG A 72 19.13 -9.75 3.40
N LEU A 73 19.67 -8.73 4.08
CA LEU A 73 18.85 -7.64 4.63
C LEU A 73 18.14 -6.85 3.53
N LYS A 74 18.80 -6.62 2.39
CA LYS A 74 18.18 -5.95 1.24
C LYS A 74 17.08 -6.79 0.60
N VAL A 75 17.27 -8.10 0.47
CA VAL A 75 16.23 -9.03 0.01
C VAL A 75 15.04 -9.05 0.98
N ALA A 76 15.28 -9.12 2.29
CA ALA A 76 14.22 -9.07 3.29
C ALA A 76 13.48 -7.73 3.28
N GLN A 77 14.19 -6.60 3.18
CA GLN A 77 13.59 -5.27 3.06
C GLN A 77 12.70 -5.17 1.81
N LEU A 78 13.14 -5.73 0.68
CA LEU A 78 12.36 -5.75 -0.55
C LEU A 78 11.15 -6.69 -0.43
N ALA A 79 11.30 -7.85 0.20
CA ALA A 79 10.19 -8.78 0.46
C ALA A 79 9.09 -8.12 1.29
N LEU A 80 9.45 -7.44 2.39
CA LEU A 80 8.50 -6.70 3.22
C LEU A 80 7.78 -5.59 2.43
N LYS A 81 8.51 -4.89 1.56
CA LYS A 81 7.91 -3.86 0.70
C LYS A 81 6.94 -4.46 -0.34
N VAL A 82 7.29 -5.61 -0.91
CA VAL A 82 6.41 -6.34 -1.84
C VAL A 82 5.17 -6.85 -1.13
N GLU A 83 5.30 -7.35 0.10
CA GLU A 83 4.15 -7.79 0.92
C GLU A 83 3.24 -6.61 1.27
N ALA A 84 3.80 -5.47 1.71
CA ALA A 84 3.02 -4.25 1.97
C ALA A 84 2.30 -3.75 0.71
N GLN A 85 2.97 -3.80 -0.45
CA GLN A 85 2.34 -3.45 -1.73
C GLN A 85 1.23 -4.44 -2.13
N ARG A 86 1.40 -5.73 -1.85
CA ARG A 86 0.34 -6.74 -2.09
C ARG A 86 -0.87 -6.48 -1.21
N LEU A 87 -0.66 -6.22 0.09
CA LEU A 87 -1.73 -5.89 1.02
C LEU A 87 -2.51 -4.65 0.57
N SER A 88 -1.81 -3.58 0.20
CA SER A 88 -2.41 -2.36 -0.36
C SER A 88 -3.17 -2.61 -1.68
N LEU A 89 -2.66 -3.49 -2.54
CA LEU A 89 -3.37 -3.87 -3.77
C LEU A 89 -4.62 -4.70 -3.47
N ASP A 90 -4.61 -5.55 -2.45
CA ASP A 90 -5.78 -6.33 -2.04
C ASP A 90 -6.83 -5.47 -1.31
N GLU A 91 -6.43 -4.49 -0.50
CA GLU A 91 -7.30 -3.44 0.05
C GLU A 91 -7.97 -2.63 -1.08
N THR A 92 -7.18 -2.11 -2.02
CA THR A 92 -7.69 -1.30 -3.14
C THR A 92 -8.64 -2.09 -4.05
N LYS A 93 -8.43 -3.41 -4.16
CA LYS A 93 -9.31 -4.33 -4.90
C LYS A 93 -10.57 -4.73 -4.12
N ARG A 94 -10.84 -4.10 -2.97
CA ARG A 94 -11.96 -4.43 -2.05
C ARG A 94 -11.94 -5.87 -1.56
N ARG A 95 -10.76 -6.49 -1.50
CA ARG A 95 -10.58 -7.87 -1.02
C ARG A 95 -10.33 -7.94 0.48
N LEU A 96 -9.90 -6.82 1.07
CA LEU A 96 -9.71 -6.64 2.50
C LEU A 96 -10.61 -5.47 2.94
N LEU A 97 -11.53 -5.75 3.85
CA LEU A 97 -12.34 -4.74 4.55
C LEU A 97 -11.73 -4.58 5.94
N ASP A 98 -11.61 -3.34 6.41
CA ASP A 98 -11.25 -3.10 7.80
C ASP A 98 -12.31 -3.73 8.70
N VAL A 99 -11.88 -4.59 9.61
CA VAL A 99 -12.75 -5.29 10.57
C VAL A 99 -13.49 -4.29 11.44
N THR A 100 -12.87 -3.15 11.76
CA THR A 100 -13.48 -2.09 12.57
C THR A 100 -14.64 -1.43 11.82
N GLU A 101 -14.42 -1.07 10.55
CA GLU A 101 -15.46 -0.49 9.68
C GLU A 101 -16.59 -1.48 9.40
N ALA A 102 -16.26 -2.76 9.14
CA ALA A 102 -17.23 -3.81 8.93
C ALA A 102 -18.10 -4.06 10.18
N ASN A 103 -17.50 -4.11 11.37
CA ASN A 103 -18.24 -4.25 12.62
C ASN A 103 -19.14 -3.05 12.89
N ALA A 104 -18.66 -1.83 12.66
CA ALA A 104 -19.47 -0.62 12.81
C ALA A 104 -20.68 -0.63 11.86
N ALA A 105 -20.50 -1.08 10.61
CA ALA A 105 -21.61 -1.21 9.66
C ALA A 105 -22.62 -2.28 10.09
N LEU A 106 -22.16 -3.41 10.64
CA LEU A 106 -23.03 -4.47 11.16
C LEU A 106 -23.81 -3.99 12.40
N ASP A 107 -23.16 -3.26 13.30
CA ASP A 107 -23.80 -2.67 14.48
C ASP A 107 -24.89 -1.67 14.09
N GLU A 108 -24.64 -0.83 13.09
CA GLU A 108 -25.63 0.13 12.58
C GLU A 108 -26.87 -0.59 11.99
N ILE A 109 -26.65 -1.64 11.20
CA ILE A 109 -27.73 -2.48 10.66
C ILE A 109 -28.52 -3.12 11.79
N GLY A 110 -27.82 -3.69 12.78
CA GLY A 110 -28.41 -4.33 13.94
C GLY A 110 -29.23 -3.37 14.80
N SER A 111 -28.70 -2.17 15.08
CA SER A 111 -29.39 -1.14 15.86
C SER A 111 -30.62 -0.63 15.13
N THR A 112 -30.51 -0.34 13.83
CA THR A 112 -31.65 0.10 13.01
C THR A 112 -32.78 -0.93 13.04
N MET A 113 -32.45 -2.23 12.92
CA MET A 113 -33.43 -3.30 12.98
C MET A 113 -34.05 -3.44 14.38
N ARG A 114 -33.24 -3.34 15.45
CA ARG A 114 -33.71 -3.38 16.84
C ARG A 114 -34.70 -2.26 17.11
N ASP A 115 -34.37 -1.03 16.73
CA ASP A 115 -35.21 0.15 16.96
C ASP A 115 -36.52 0.06 16.18
N ALA A 116 -36.48 -0.45 14.94
CA ALA A 116 -37.67 -0.69 14.14
C ALA A 116 -38.62 -1.70 14.79
N LEU A 117 -38.09 -2.78 15.36
CA LEU A 117 -38.86 -3.80 16.07
C LEU A 117 -39.43 -3.26 17.40
N LEU A 118 -38.65 -2.53 18.18
CA LEU A 118 -39.11 -1.94 19.46
C LEU A 118 -40.20 -0.89 19.27
N ASN A 119 -40.15 -0.13 18.17
CA ASN A 119 -41.18 0.87 17.86
C ASN A 119 -42.40 0.27 17.14
N TRP A 120 -42.33 -0.96 16.65
CA TRP A 120 -43.42 -1.58 15.89
C TRP A 120 -44.72 -1.77 16.69
N PRO A 121 -44.72 -2.29 17.93
CA PRO A 121 -45.94 -2.44 18.75
C PRO A 121 -46.75 -1.16 18.88
N ALA A 122 -46.08 -0.02 19.11
CA ALA A 122 -46.76 1.27 19.26
C ALA A 122 -47.57 1.66 18.01
N ARG A 123 -47.17 1.18 16.82
CA ARG A 123 -47.86 1.48 15.56
C ARG A 123 -48.97 0.47 15.23
N VAL A 124 -48.72 -0.82 15.46
CA VAL A 124 -49.65 -1.88 15.01
C VAL A 124 -50.70 -2.27 16.04
N SER A 125 -50.46 -2.02 17.33
CA SER A 125 -51.38 -2.50 18.38
C SER A 125 -52.77 -1.90 18.24
N GLY A 126 -52.88 -0.60 17.92
CA GLY A 126 -54.18 0.03 17.66
C GLY A 126 -54.91 -0.55 16.45
N LEU A 127 -54.17 -0.87 15.38
CA LEU A 127 -54.74 -1.45 14.16
C LEU A 127 -55.28 -2.85 14.41
N ILE A 128 -54.46 -3.71 15.02
CA ILE A 128 -54.84 -5.10 15.32
C ILE A 128 -55.98 -5.11 16.34
N ALA A 129 -55.88 -4.30 17.40
CA ALA A 129 -56.91 -4.22 18.45
C ALA A 129 -58.28 -3.82 17.90
N ALA A 130 -58.33 -2.94 16.89
CA ALA A 130 -59.57 -2.56 16.23
C ALA A 130 -60.20 -3.73 15.44
N GLU A 131 -59.39 -4.59 14.82
CA GLU A 131 -59.86 -5.75 14.06
C GLU A 131 -60.43 -6.86 14.96
N ILE A 132 -59.78 -7.11 16.11
CA ILE A 132 -60.17 -8.19 17.03
C ILE A 132 -61.00 -7.70 18.24
N SER A 133 -61.32 -6.41 18.30
CA SER A 133 -62.09 -5.78 19.40
C SER A 133 -61.49 -6.02 20.80
N VAL A 134 -60.16 -5.86 20.91
CA VAL A 134 -59.39 -6.00 22.17
C VAL A 134 -58.90 -4.62 22.62
N ASP A 135 -58.54 -4.45 23.89
CA ASP A 135 -57.92 -3.22 24.39
C ASP A 135 -56.55 -2.94 23.69
N PRO A 136 -56.35 -1.78 23.04
CA PRO A 136 -55.11 -1.45 22.34
C PRO A 136 -53.87 -1.41 23.25
N HIS A 137 -54.03 -0.91 24.48
CA HIS A 137 -52.91 -0.74 25.40
C HIS A 137 -52.41 -2.08 25.94
N LEU A 138 -53.35 -2.97 26.30
CA LEU A 138 -53.05 -4.34 26.68
C LEU A 138 -52.33 -5.08 25.55
N LEU A 139 -52.83 -4.97 24.32
CA LEU A 139 -52.20 -5.62 23.16
C LEU A 139 -50.78 -5.11 22.92
N GLN A 140 -50.55 -3.80 23.03
CA GLN A 140 -49.21 -3.22 22.92
C GLN A 140 -48.26 -3.75 23.98
N THR A 141 -48.73 -3.84 25.23
CA THR A 141 -47.93 -4.34 26.35
C THR A 141 -47.50 -5.79 26.12
N ILE A 142 -48.44 -6.64 25.68
CA ILE A 142 -48.18 -8.05 25.38
C ILE A 142 -47.19 -8.19 24.21
N LEU A 143 -47.42 -7.45 23.12
CA LEU A 143 -46.53 -7.48 21.96
C LEU A 143 -45.12 -6.99 22.30
N GLN A 144 -45.01 -5.93 23.11
CA GLN A 144 -43.72 -5.40 23.54
C GLN A 144 -42.95 -6.41 24.40
N SER A 145 -43.63 -7.14 25.30
CA SER A 145 -43.02 -8.24 26.04
C SER A 145 -42.44 -9.30 25.11
N HIS A 146 -43.24 -9.80 24.17
CA HIS A 146 -42.81 -10.85 23.24
C HIS A 146 -41.66 -10.40 22.32
N ILE A 147 -41.65 -9.14 21.89
CA ILE A 147 -40.53 -8.61 21.09
C ILE A 147 -39.25 -8.53 21.91
N ASN A 148 -39.32 -8.11 23.17
CA ASN A 148 -38.16 -8.09 24.05
C ASN A 148 -37.61 -9.51 24.28
N ASP A 149 -38.49 -10.49 24.49
CA ASP A 149 -38.10 -11.90 24.63
C ASP A 149 -37.42 -12.40 23.35
N LEU A 150 -38.00 -12.12 22.17
CA LEU A 150 -37.43 -12.46 20.87
C LEU A 150 -36.05 -11.83 20.64
N LEU A 151 -35.90 -10.54 20.97
CA LEU A 151 -34.63 -9.83 20.84
C LEU A 151 -33.57 -10.39 21.79
N THR A 152 -33.97 -10.83 22.98
CA THR A 152 -33.08 -11.47 23.95
C THR A 152 -32.61 -12.84 23.44
N GLU A 153 -33.54 -13.68 22.97
CA GLU A 153 -33.21 -14.98 22.37
C GLU A 153 -32.29 -14.82 21.14
N ALA A 154 -32.56 -13.82 20.30
CA ALA A 154 -31.72 -13.50 19.16
C ALA A 154 -30.31 -13.08 19.61
N ALA A 155 -30.19 -12.22 20.62
CA ALA A 155 -28.90 -11.79 21.17
C ALA A 155 -28.08 -12.99 21.68
N ASP A 156 -28.69 -13.89 22.45
CA ASP A 156 -28.04 -15.10 22.96
C ASP A 156 -27.55 -16.02 21.83
N ARG A 157 -28.28 -16.08 20.72
CA ARG A 157 -27.89 -16.86 19.54
C ARG A 157 -26.72 -16.23 18.78
N PHE A 158 -26.69 -14.91 18.69
CA PHE A 158 -25.66 -14.16 17.95
C PHE A 158 -24.39 -13.90 18.78
N ASP A 159 -24.47 -14.01 20.11
CA ASP A 159 -23.32 -13.98 21.03
C ASP A 159 -23.03 -15.36 21.62
N PRO A 160 -22.57 -16.34 20.80
CA PRO A 160 -22.13 -17.61 21.34
C PRO A 160 -20.92 -17.37 22.25
N ALA A 161 -20.94 -18.00 23.44
CA ALA A 161 -19.82 -18.01 24.37
C ALA A 161 -18.53 -18.47 23.66
N GLY A 162 -17.75 -17.53 23.13
CA GLY A 162 -16.57 -17.83 22.32
C GLY A 162 -16.22 -16.83 21.21
N LEU A 163 -17.14 -15.97 20.76
CA LEU A 163 -16.82 -14.92 19.76
C LEU A 163 -16.33 -13.60 20.41
N GLY A 164 -16.62 -13.37 21.69
CA GLY A 164 -16.11 -12.23 22.47
C GLY A 164 -14.66 -12.35 22.93
N GLY A 165 -13.86 -13.23 22.30
CA GLY A 165 -12.43 -13.31 22.54
C GLY A 165 -11.75 -12.01 22.09
N ASP A 166 -11.26 -11.26 23.07
CA ASP A 166 -10.39 -10.09 22.89
C ASP A 166 -11.07 -8.74 22.55
N ARG A 167 -12.18 -8.40 23.23
CA ARG A 167 -12.50 -6.98 23.53
C ARG A 167 -11.54 -6.45 24.61
N SER A 168 -10.24 -6.56 24.37
CA SER A 168 -9.25 -5.83 25.14
C SER A 168 -9.26 -4.38 24.64
N PRO A 169 -9.47 -3.38 25.53
CA PRO A 169 -9.33 -1.99 25.13
C PRO A 169 -7.87 -1.77 24.75
N GLN A 170 -7.58 -1.52 23.47
CA GLN A 170 -6.27 -1.01 23.08
C GLN A 170 -6.08 0.37 23.71
N PRO A 171 -4.91 0.65 24.32
CA PRO A 171 -4.63 1.89 25.02
C PRO A 171 -4.50 3.10 24.09
#